data_AF-A0A5M6CR80-F1
#
_entry.id   AF-A0A5M6CR80-F1
#
_cell.length_a   1.000
_cell.length_b   1.000
_cell.length_c   1.000
_cell.angle_alpha   90.00
_cell.angle_beta   90.00
_cell.angle_gamma   90.00
#
_symmetry.space_group_name_H-M   'P 1'
#
loop_
_entity.id
_entity.type
_entity.pdbx_description
1 polymer ?
#
loop_
_entity_poly.entity_id
_entity_poly.type
_entity_poly.pdbx_seq_one_letter_code
_entity_poly.pdbx_strand_id
1 'polypeptide(L)'
;MEQNLLKRATDFLESIGIKVFYQSLKEDTFLPGLAIDKGCIYIDLDKLKQPGDILHEAGHIAVVPAIERTGLTADTIGSRKENIAEEMMAIAWSYAACKYLEIDPYFVFHEEGYNGGGNYIADQFNQGSYFGVPMLQYVGMTAEAKMSAKLNMPAYPAMSKWLRE
;
A
#
# COMPACT_ATOMS: atom_id res chain seq x y z
N MET A 1 -4.59 20.14 -5.10
CA MET A 1 -3.31 19.47 -4.84
C MET A 1 -3.57 17.99 -4.57
N GLU A 2 -4.40 17.66 -3.58
CA GLU A 2 -4.78 16.28 -3.25
C GLU A 2 -5.48 15.51 -4.39
N GLN A 3 -6.40 16.13 -5.15
CA GLN A 3 -7.01 15.48 -6.31
C GLN A 3 -5.99 15.05 -7.39
N ASN A 4 -4.88 15.78 -7.52
CA ASN A 4 -3.80 15.42 -8.45
C ASN A 4 -3.00 14.22 -7.92
N LEU A 5 -2.72 14.18 -6.60
CA LEU A 5 -2.05 13.05 -5.95
C LEU A 5 -2.90 11.78 -6.00
N LEU A 6 -4.20 11.91 -5.73
CA LEU A 6 -5.17 10.82 -5.85
C LEU A 6 -5.13 10.23 -7.26
N LYS A 7 -5.22 11.09 -8.30
CA LYS A 7 -5.17 10.63 -9.69
C LYS A 7 -3.84 9.91 -10.00
N ARG A 8 -2.71 10.46 -9.56
CA ARG A 8 -1.39 9.82 -9.75
C ARG A 8 -1.34 8.44 -9.09
N ALA A 9 -1.87 8.32 -7.87
CA ALA A 9 -1.96 7.05 -7.16
C ALA A 9 -2.84 6.07 -7.94
N THR A 10 -4.07 6.44 -8.31
CA THR A 10 -4.99 5.53 -9.01
C THR A 10 -4.50 5.13 -10.40
N ASP A 11 -3.92 6.07 -11.17
CA ASP A 11 -3.31 5.77 -12.48
C ASP A 11 -2.17 4.72 -12.32
N PHE A 12 -1.36 4.86 -11.27
CA PHE A 12 -0.31 3.90 -10.96
C PHE A 12 -0.87 2.53 -10.60
N LEU A 13 -1.90 2.47 -9.75
CA LEU A 13 -2.55 1.22 -9.35
C LEU A 13 -3.10 0.46 -10.56
N GLU A 14 -3.79 1.16 -11.46
CA GLU A 14 -4.28 0.56 -12.70
C GLU A 14 -3.13 0.07 -13.58
N SER A 15 -2.03 0.82 -13.66
CA SER A 15 -0.85 0.44 -14.46
C SER A 15 -0.17 -0.86 -13.98
N ILE A 16 -0.25 -1.17 -12.68
CA ILE A 16 0.31 -2.40 -12.11
C ILE A 16 -0.72 -3.54 -12.02
N GLY A 17 -1.98 -3.29 -12.40
CA GLY A 17 -3.04 -4.29 -12.46
C GLY A 17 -3.96 -4.36 -11.23
N ILE A 18 -3.90 -3.39 -10.32
CA ILE A 18 -4.90 -3.22 -9.25
C ILE A 18 -6.02 -2.36 -9.80
N LYS A 19 -7.21 -2.95 -9.94
CA LYS A 19 -8.37 -2.24 -10.49
C LYS A 19 -8.93 -1.25 -9.48
N VAL A 20 -9.26 -0.06 -9.95
CA VAL A 20 -9.87 1.01 -9.17
C VAL A 20 -11.24 1.33 -9.78
N PHE A 21 -12.27 1.42 -8.94
CA PHE A 21 -13.62 1.77 -9.35
C PHE A 21 -14.13 2.95 -8.53
N TYR A 22 -14.85 3.86 -9.18
CA TYR A 22 -15.51 4.99 -8.51
C TYR A 22 -17.00 4.72 -8.39
N GLN A 23 -17.52 4.65 -7.17
CA GLN A 23 -18.94 4.40 -6.92
C GLN A 23 -19.36 4.91 -5.53
N SER A 24 -20.65 5.18 -5.36
CA SER A 24 -21.21 5.44 -4.03
C SER A 24 -21.21 4.17 -3.18
N LEU A 25 -20.64 4.24 -1.98
CA LEU A 25 -20.57 3.13 -1.04
C LEU A 25 -21.75 3.20 -0.06
N LYS A 26 -22.51 2.10 0.04
CA LYS A 26 -23.76 2.05 0.82
C LYS A 26 -23.55 1.97 2.32
N GLU A 27 -22.44 1.39 2.75
CA GLU A 27 -22.12 1.11 4.14
C GLU A 27 -21.04 2.05 4.66
N ASP A 28 -21.01 2.24 5.98
CA ASP A 28 -19.88 2.88 6.64
C ASP A 28 -18.70 1.90 6.60
N THR A 29 -17.73 2.21 5.75
CA THR A 29 -16.50 1.45 5.62
C THR A 29 -15.54 1.76 6.77
N PHE A 30 -14.62 0.84 7.07
CA PHE A 30 -13.58 1.05 8.08
C PHE A 30 -12.79 2.34 7.83
N LEU A 31 -12.41 2.57 6.56
CA LEU A 31 -11.86 3.82 6.07
C LEU A 31 -12.93 4.58 5.28
N PRO A 32 -13.35 5.79 5.71
CA PRO A 32 -14.41 6.53 5.03
C PRO A 32 -14.12 6.76 3.54
N GLY A 33 -15.00 6.21 2.69
CA GLY A 33 -14.93 6.36 1.24
C GLY A 33 -14.02 5.38 0.52
N LEU A 34 -13.46 4.38 1.21
CA LEU A 34 -12.65 3.32 0.61
C LEU A 34 -13.14 1.94 1.00
N ALA A 35 -13.11 1.02 0.02
CA ALA A 35 -13.37 -0.40 0.25
C ALA A 35 -12.48 -1.27 -0.64
N ILE A 36 -12.08 -2.42 -0.11
CA ILE A 36 -11.53 -3.53 -0.88
C ILE A 36 -12.61 -4.59 -1.05
N ASP A 37 -12.88 -4.98 -2.30
CA ASP A 37 -13.68 -6.16 -2.62
C ASP A 37 -13.08 -6.90 -3.82
N LYS A 38 -12.96 -8.22 -3.67
CA LYS A 38 -12.35 -9.16 -4.64
C LYS A 38 -11.00 -8.67 -5.19
N GLY A 39 -10.16 -8.11 -4.32
CA GLY A 39 -8.84 -7.60 -4.69
C GLY A 39 -8.87 -6.37 -5.61
N CYS A 40 -9.98 -5.62 -5.60
CA CYS A 40 -10.14 -4.33 -6.28
C CYS A 40 -10.39 -3.23 -5.25
N ILE A 41 -10.04 -1.99 -5.60
CA ILE A 41 -10.30 -0.81 -4.78
C ILE A 41 -11.56 -0.10 -5.29
N TYR A 42 -12.43 0.28 -4.37
CA TYR A 42 -13.61 1.08 -4.62
C TYR A 42 -13.51 2.39 -3.85
N ILE A 43 -13.76 3.50 -4.55
CA ILE A 43 -13.63 4.86 -4.04
C ILE A 43 -14.99 5.57 -4.13
N ASP A 44 -15.48 6.07 -3.00
CA ASP A 44 -16.58 7.02 -2.93
C ASP A 44 -16.01 8.42 -2.70
N LEU A 45 -15.97 9.24 -3.75
CA LEU A 45 -15.39 10.58 -3.71
C LEU A 45 -16.14 11.53 -2.76
N ASP A 46 -17.43 11.29 -2.51
CA ASP A 46 -18.23 12.12 -1.61
C ASP A 46 -17.94 11.81 -0.14
N LYS A 47 -17.39 10.62 0.14
CA LYS A 47 -17.06 10.14 1.50
C LYS A 47 -15.56 10.07 1.78
N LEU A 48 -14.71 10.16 0.76
CA LEU A 48 -13.26 10.01 0.87
C LEU A 48 -12.67 11.13 1.74
N LYS A 49 -12.17 10.76 2.93
CA LYS A 49 -11.56 11.72 3.85
C LYS A 49 -10.05 11.86 3.68
N GLN A 50 -9.35 10.73 3.53
CA GLN A 50 -7.89 10.68 3.48
C GLN A 50 -7.46 9.97 2.18
N PRO A 51 -7.18 10.71 1.09
CA PRO A 51 -6.85 10.10 -0.21
C PRO A 51 -5.58 9.26 -0.20
N GLY A 52 -4.71 9.44 0.80
CA GLY A 52 -3.48 8.68 1.01
C GLY A 52 -3.70 7.20 1.27
N ASP A 53 -4.78 6.87 1.97
CA ASP A 53 -5.11 5.51 2.38
C ASP A 53 -5.17 4.53 1.20
N ILE A 54 -5.48 5.02 0.00
CA ILE A 54 -5.50 4.21 -1.24
C ILE A 54 -4.21 3.43 -1.49
N LEU A 55 -3.04 4.03 -1.23
CA LEU A 55 -1.77 3.33 -1.45
C LEU A 55 -1.51 2.28 -0.36
N HIS A 56 -2.03 2.48 0.85
CA HIS A 56 -1.96 1.48 1.91
C HIS A 56 -2.88 0.30 1.62
N GLU A 57 -4.14 0.56 1.27
CA GLU A 57 -5.12 -0.45 0.85
C GLU A 57 -4.63 -1.24 -0.37
N ALA A 58 -4.03 -0.58 -1.35
CA ALA A 58 -3.38 -1.24 -2.47
C ALA A 58 -2.20 -2.13 -2.04
N GLY A 59 -1.47 -1.71 -1.01
CA GLY A 59 -0.42 -2.50 -0.38
C GLY A 59 -0.93 -3.85 0.10
N HIS A 60 -2.10 -3.91 0.73
CA HIS A 60 -2.73 -5.18 1.15
C HIS A 60 -2.98 -6.12 -0.03
N ILE A 61 -3.45 -5.60 -1.17
CA ILE A 61 -3.68 -6.39 -2.38
C ILE A 61 -2.34 -6.85 -3.00
N ALA A 62 -1.35 -5.96 -3.01
CA ALA A 62 -0.07 -6.16 -3.68
C ALA A 62 0.75 -7.29 -3.08
N VAL A 63 0.78 -7.40 -1.75
CA VAL A 63 1.69 -8.29 -1.01
C VAL A 63 1.14 -9.70 -0.78
N VAL A 64 -0.12 -9.93 -1.19
CA VAL A 64 -0.80 -11.22 -1.15
C VAL A 64 -0.52 -12.00 -2.46
N PRO A 65 -0.35 -13.35 -2.41
CA PRO A 65 -0.16 -14.17 -3.61
C PRO A 65 -1.28 -13.98 -4.63
N ALA A 66 -0.98 -14.06 -5.93
CA ALA A 66 -1.96 -13.75 -6.97
C ALA A 66 -3.24 -14.60 -6.87
N ILE A 67 -3.10 -15.87 -6.50
CA ILE A 67 -4.21 -16.82 -6.38
C ILE A 67 -5.18 -16.50 -5.22
N GLU A 68 -4.75 -15.70 -4.25
CA GLU A 68 -5.56 -15.34 -3.08
C GLU A 68 -6.21 -13.96 -3.20
N ARG A 69 -5.73 -13.10 -4.11
CA ARG A 69 -6.18 -11.70 -4.24
C ARG A 69 -7.68 -11.55 -4.44
N THR A 70 -8.29 -12.41 -5.26
CA THR A 70 -9.73 -12.34 -5.52
C THR A 70 -10.59 -12.69 -4.31
N GLY A 71 -9.98 -13.29 -3.27
CA GLY A 71 -10.63 -13.52 -1.99
C GLY A 71 -10.51 -12.35 -1.01
N LEU A 72 -9.74 -11.30 -1.34
CA LEU A 72 -9.56 -10.15 -0.46
C LEU A 72 -10.78 -9.23 -0.48
N THR A 73 -11.33 -9.04 0.70
CA THR A 73 -12.29 -8.01 1.09
C THR A 73 -11.79 -7.32 2.37
N ALA A 74 -12.38 -6.17 2.71
CA ALA A 74 -12.12 -5.47 3.97
C ALA A 74 -12.16 -6.41 5.20
N ASP A 75 -13.16 -7.29 5.28
CA ASP A 75 -13.33 -8.22 6.41
C ASP A 75 -12.28 -9.33 6.45
N THR A 76 -11.79 -9.74 5.28
CA THR A 76 -10.87 -10.89 5.19
C THR A 76 -9.43 -10.51 5.53
N ILE A 77 -9.00 -9.27 5.25
CA ILE A 77 -7.59 -8.84 5.41
C ILE A 77 -7.10 -9.08 6.84
N GLY A 78 -7.88 -8.63 7.84
CA GLY A 78 -7.53 -8.78 9.25
C GLY A 78 -7.50 -10.23 9.76
N SER A 79 -8.15 -11.17 9.06
CA SER A 79 -8.24 -12.59 9.44
C SER A 79 -7.26 -13.50 8.69
N ARG A 80 -6.43 -12.94 7.81
CA ARG A 80 -5.40 -13.70 7.09
C ARG A 80 -4.36 -14.26 8.04
N LYS A 81 -3.83 -15.45 7.70
CA LYS A 81 -2.85 -16.17 8.52
C LYS A 81 -1.58 -15.35 8.78
N GLU A 82 -1.12 -14.60 7.78
CA GLU A 82 0.11 -13.81 7.81
C GLU A 82 -0.18 -12.32 8.00
N ASN A 83 -1.34 -11.95 8.56
CA ASN A 83 -1.84 -10.56 8.61
C ASN A 83 -0.81 -9.55 9.15
N ILE A 84 -0.09 -9.86 10.23
CA ILE A 84 0.93 -8.96 10.81
C ILE A 84 2.08 -8.73 9.82
N ALA A 85 2.53 -9.79 9.14
CA ALA A 85 3.61 -9.67 8.16
C ALA A 85 3.13 -8.93 6.90
N GLU A 86 1.91 -9.21 6.45
CA GLU A 86 1.27 -8.53 5.31
C GLU A 86 1.00 -7.06 5.59
N GLU A 87 0.62 -6.69 6.81
CA GLU A 87 0.50 -5.31 7.29
C GLU A 87 1.84 -4.57 7.17
N MET A 88 2.91 -5.15 7.74
CA MET A 88 4.25 -4.56 7.67
C MET A 88 4.73 -4.42 6.22
N MET A 89 4.42 -5.40 5.37
CA MET A 89 4.72 -5.32 3.93
C MET A 89 3.90 -4.22 3.24
N ALA A 90 2.62 -4.07 3.55
CA ALA A 90 1.75 -3.06 2.96
C ALA A 90 2.23 -1.63 3.28
N ILE A 91 2.68 -1.39 4.51
CA ILE A 91 3.30 -0.11 4.92
C ILE A 91 4.61 0.14 4.16
N ALA A 92 5.51 -0.84 4.08
CA ALA A 92 6.75 -0.70 3.32
C ALA A 92 6.47 -0.48 1.82
N TRP A 93 5.50 -1.20 1.27
CA TRP A 93 5.09 -1.08 -0.12
C TRP A 93 4.51 0.31 -0.42
N SER A 94 3.66 0.84 0.45
CA SER A 94 3.03 2.15 0.24
C SER A 94 4.03 3.30 0.32
N TYR A 95 5.05 3.20 1.20
CA TYR A 95 6.17 4.14 1.18
C TYR A 95 6.99 4.06 -0.11
N ALA A 96 7.31 2.84 -0.57
CA ALA A 96 8.02 2.66 -1.83
C ALA A 96 7.22 3.26 -3.00
N ALA A 97 5.89 3.08 -3.02
CA ALA A 97 5.00 3.69 -3.99
C ALA A 97 5.06 5.23 -3.93
N CYS A 98 5.02 5.82 -2.73
CA CYS A 98 5.22 7.27 -2.58
C CYS A 98 6.54 7.74 -3.19
N LYS A 99 7.64 7.04 -2.93
CA LYS A 99 8.96 7.41 -3.50
C LYS A 99 9.02 7.24 -5.01
N TYR A 100 8.47 6.16 -5.55
CA TYR A 100 8.41 5.92 -6.99
C TYR A 100 7.57 6.98 -7.71
N LEU A 101 6.44 7.37 -7.10
CA LEU A 101 5.53 8.34 -7.65
C LEU A 101 5.92 9.77 -7.36
N GLU A 102 7.01 10.06 -6.62
CA GLU A 102 7.35 11.41 -6.14
C GLU A 102 6.18 12.09 -5.40
N ILE A 103 5.57 11.34 -4.49
CA ILE A 103 4.55 11.78 -3.55
C ILE A 103 5.19 11.85 -2.16
N ASP A 104 4.87 12.89 -1.41
CA ASP A 104 5.32 13.01 -0.02
C ASP A 104 4.74 11.86 0.82
N PRO A 105 5.55 11.05 1.54
CA PRO A 105 5.05 9.96 2.37
C PRO A 105 3.98 10.36 3.39
N TYR A 106 3.94 11.61 3.88
CA TYR A 106 2.85 12.07 4.76
C TYR A 106 1.47 12.05 4.10
N PHE A 107 1.41 11.95 2.76
CA PHE A 107 0.16 11.68 2.04
C PHE A 107 -0.49 10.39 2.56
N VAL A 108 0.28 9.29 2.65
CA VAL A 108 -0.19 7.99 3.14
C VAL A 108 -0.12 7.91 4.66
N PHE A 109 1.01 8.34 5.23
CA PHE A 109 1.25 8.28 6.66
C PHE A 109 0.85 9.59 7.33
N HIS A 110 -0.42 9.97 7.16
CA HIS A 110 -0.98 11.19 7.72
C HIS A 110 -1.16 11.08 9.24
N GLU A 111 -1.30 12.22 9.93
CA GLU A 111 -1.33 12.31 11.40
C GLU A 111 -2.41 11.43 12.04
N GLU A 112 -3.62 11.42 11.47
CA GLU A 112 -4.75 10.61 11.98
C GLU A 112 -4.59 9.09 11.70
N GLY A 113 -3.67 8.70 10.82
CA GLY A 113 -3.45 7.32 10.41
C GLY A 113 -2.67 6.52 11.47
N TYR A 114 -2.75 5.19 11.39
CA TYR A 114 -1.99 4.27 12.24
C TYR A 114 -2.13 4.54 13.75
N ASN A 115 -3.36 4.81 14.21
CA ASN A 115 -3.66 5.18 15.60
C ASN A 115 -2.89 6.42 16.09
N GLY A 116 -2.73 7.44 15.22
CA GLY A 116 -1.96 8.65 15.53
C GLY A 116 -0.46 8.55 15.23
N GLY A 117 -0.01 7.41 14.66
CA GLY A 117 1.40 7.09 14.44
C GLY A 117 1.92 7.39 13.03
N GLY A 118 1.09 7.87 12.11
CA GLY A 118 1.48 8.04 10.70
C GLY A 118 2.71 8.92 10.51
N ASN A 119 2.71 10.15 11.02
CA ASN A 119 3.85 11.06 10.86
C ASN A 119 5.17 10.46 11.39
N TYR A 120 5.11 9.71 12.50
CA TYR A 120 6.29 9.02 13.03
C TYR A 120 6.81 7.95 12.07
N ILE A 121 5.94 7.19 11.40
CA ILE A 121 6.33 6.21 10.37
C ILE A 121 7.01 6.92 9.20
N ALA A 122 6.42 8.02 8.70
CA ALA A 122 7.02 8.82 7.63
C ALA A 122 8.41 9.34 8.01
N ASP A 123 8.56 9.88 9.23
CA ASP A 123 9.83 10.38 9.75
C ASP A 123 10.91 9.30 9.79
N GLN A 124 10.57 8.13 10.35
CA GLN A 124 11.51 7.00 10.44
C GLN A 124 11.94 6.53 9.06
N PHE A 125 11.00 6.37 8.13
CA PHE A 125 11.31 5.87 6.80
C PHE A 125 12.10 6.91 5.98
N ASN A 126 11.81 8.20 6.11
CA ASN A 126 12.61 9.26 5.49
C ASN A 126 14.06 9.26 6.00
N GLN A 127 14.30 8.80 7.23
CA GLN A 127 15.64 8.64 7.81
C GLN A 127 16.33 7.31 7.46
N GLY A 128 15.68 6.44 6.68
CA GLY A 128 16.24 5.12 6.32
C GLY A 128 15.93 4.00 7.31
N SER A 129 15.15 4.27 8.35
CA SER A 129 14.73 3.30 9.36
C SER A 129 13.45 2.60 8.91
N TYR A 130 13.59 1.54 8.12
CA TYR A 130 12.47 0.80 7.55
C TYR A 130 12.09 -0.44 8.36
N PHE A 131 10.82 -0.82 8.31
CA PHE A 131 10.35 -2.16 8.67
C PHE A 131 9.57 -2.78 7.51
N GLY A 132 9.25 -4.08 7.58
CA GLY A 132 8.56 -4.81 6.51
C GLY A 132 9.42 -5.18 5.29
N VAL A 133 10.54 -4.49 5.07
CA VAL A 133 11.48 -4.76 3.96
C VAL A 133 12.00 -6.21 3.91
N PRO A 134 12.37 -6.86 5.03
CA PRO A 134 12.79 -8.27 4.98
C PRO A 134 11.71 -9.22 4.43
N MET A 135 10.44 -8.93 4.69
CA MET A 135 9.31 -9.71 4.19
C MET A 135 9.07 -9.44 2.71
N LEU A 136 9.12 -8.17 2.26
CA LEU A 136 9.07 -7.82 0.83
C LEU A 136 10.21 -8.48 0.05
N GLN A 137 11.40 -8.56 0.65
CA GLN A 137 12.55 -9.28 0.10
C GLN A 137 12.29 -10.78 0.01
N TYR A 138 11.75 -11.38 1.07
CA TYR A 138 11.42 -12.81 1.10
C TYR A 138 10.45 -13.20 -0.02
N VAL A 139 9.49 -12.34 -0.35
CA VAL A 139 8.53 -12.55 -1.44
C VAL A 139 9.01 -12.02 -2.80
N GLY A 140 10.28 -11.60 -2.89
CA GLY A 140 10.95 -11.26 -4.14
C GLY A 140 10.50 -9.93 -4.76
N MET A 141 10.02 -8.98 -3.96
CA MET A 141 9.56 -7.67 -4.47
C MET A 141 10.64 -6.58 -4.46
N THR A 142 11.59 -6.64 -3.52
CA THR A 142 12.72 -5.70 -3.38
C THR A 142 13.87 -6.39 -2.63
N ALA A 143 14.97 -5.69 -2.36
CA ALA A 143 16.01 -6.21 -1.47
C ALA A 143 16.40 -5.16 -0.41
N GLU A 144 16.77 -5.63 0.78
CA GLU A 144 17.54 -4.81 1.71
C GLU A 144 18.83 -4.34 1.01
N ALA A 145 19.30 -3.12 1.32
CA ALA A 145 20.46 -2.54 0.66
C ALA A 145 21.70 -3.45 0.68
N LYS A 146 21.96 -4.10 1.81
CA LYS A 146 23.07 -5.07 1.99
C LYS A 146 22.94 -6.35 1.16
N MET A 147 21.72 -6.69 0.74
CA MET A 147 21.40 -7.92 0.00
C MET A 147 21.18 -7.68 -1.50
N SER A 148 20.96 -6.44 -1.92
CA SER A 148 20.66 -6.05 -3.30
C SER A 148 21.59 -6.68 -4.34
N ALA A 149 22.91 -6.56 -4.15
CA ALA A 149 23.89 -7.14 -5.06
C ALA A 149 23.87 -8.68 -5.07
N LYS A 150 23.62 -9.31 -3.91
CA LYS A 150 23.58 -10.78 -3.78
C LYS A 150 22.32 -11.37 -4.41
N LEU A 151 21.19 -10.69 -4.28
CA LEU A 151 19.90 -11.13 -4.80
C LEU A 151 19.64 -10.67 -6.24
N ASN A 152 20.53 -9.83 -6.80
CA ASN A 152 20.35 -9.19 -8.10
C ASN A 152 19.00 -8.46 -8.21
N MET A 153 18.68 -7.68 -7.17
CA MET A 153 17.43 -6.93 -7.05
C MET A 153 17.73 -5.49 -6.62
N PRO A 154 16.92 -4.50 -7.03
CA PRO A 154 17.00 -3.14 -6.53
C PRO A 154 16.96 -3.08 -5.00
N ALA A 155 17.78 -2.19 -4.43
CA ALA A 155 17.74 -1.86 -3.02
C ALA A 155 16.48 -1.03 -2.72
N TYR A 156 15.74 -1.41 -1.68
CA TYR A 156 14.60 -0.65 -1.16
C TYR A 156 15.00 0.82 -0.89
N PRO A 157 14.16 1.82 -1.25
CA PRO A 157 12.73 1.72 -1.62
C PRO A 157 12.45 1.37 -3.09
N ALA A 158 13.45 1.10 -3.93
CA ALA A 158 13.18 0.68 -5.30
C ALA A 158 12.61 -0.75 -5.34
N MET A 159 11.51 -0.92 -6.06
CA MET A 159 10.80 -2.20 -6.20
C MET A 159 11.15 -2.87 -7.52
N SER A 160 11.40 -4.18 -7.49
CA SER A 160 11.59 -5.02 -8.68
C SER A 160 10.26 -5.31 -9.37
N LYS A 161 9.22 -5.50 -8.55
CA LYS A 161 7.84 -5.73 -8.96
C LYS A 161 6.90 -5.17 -7.90
N TRP A 162 5.75 -4.72 -8.36
CA TRP A 162 4.74 -4.09 -7.51
C TRP A 162 3.65 -5.05 -7.05
N LEU A 163 3.54 -6.24 -7.66
CA LEU A 163 2.65 -7.30 -7.23
C LEU A 163 3.45 -8.56 -6.92
N ARG A 164 3.12 -9.22 -5.80
CA ARG A 164 3.59 -10.57 -5.48
C ARG A 164 3.09 -11.58 -6.53
N GLU A 165 3.86 -12.63 -6.76
CA GLU A 165 3.40 -13.76 -7.59
C GLU A 165 2.52 -14.71 -6.78
#